data_AF-A0A7C1V1T2-F1
#
_entry.id   AF-A0A7C1V1T2-F1
#
_cell.length_a   1.000
_cell.length_b   1.000
_cell.length_c   1.000
_cell.angle_alpha   90.00
_cell.angle_beta   90.00
_cell.angle_gamma   90.00
#
_symmetry.space_group_name_H-M   'P 1'
#
loop_
_entity.id
_entity.type
_entity.pdbx_description
1 polymer ?
#
loop_
_entity_poly.entity_id
_entity_poly.type
_entity_poly.pdbx_seq_one_letter_code
_entity_poly.pdbx_strand_id
1 'polypeptide(L)'
;MNILADTLTALRCVFVLVILYAGVVRGPDEGLAVVAQLTILAWVTDVLDGPLARRALHPTRLGWCDLVADLGLTLALATCLVVWKVLPLLLVAGGLVLAGLGVRLFHAMAPLQFGMGMVYGAFILTAWQIAPEWGRALVSGVGLLVLLNPRRAWQQVTGFLNQVALILGRAPSEVVRVEERGAN
;
A
#
# COMPACT_ATOMS: atom_id res chain seq x y z
N MET A 1 19.03 -14.14 14.09
CA MET A 1 18.70 -13.67 12.72
C MET A 1 17.31 -14.19 12.38
N ASN A 2 16.40 -13.34 11.91
CA ASN A 2 15.05 -13.77 11.53
C ASN A 2 14.95 -14.00 10.04
N ILE A 3 15.45 -15.16 9.62
CA ILE A 3 15.49 -15.60 8.23
C ILE A 3 14.09 -15.52 7.60
N LEU A 4 13.02 -15.80 8.37
CA LEU A 4 11.64 -15.75 7.88
C LEU A 4 11.19 -14.33 7.47
N ALA A 5 11.35 -13.33 8.34
CA ALA A 5 10.99 -11.94 8.06
C ALA A 5 11.81 -11.38 6.88
N ASP A 6 13.12 -11.63 6.90
CA ASP A 6 14.04 -11.23 5.84
C ASP A 6 13.66 -11.88 4.48
N THR A 7 13.23 -13.15 4.49
CA THR A 7 12.76 -13.87 3.29
C THR A 7 11.45 -13.32 2.77
N LEU A 8 10.50 -12.97 3.65
CA LEU A 8 9.21 -12.37 3.24
C LEU A 8 9.41 -11.00 2.58
N THR A 9 10.31 -10.18 3.12
CA THR A 9 10.66 -8.89 2.52
C THR A 9 11.38 -9.07 1.18
N ALA A 10 12.34 -9.99 1.07
CA ALA A 10 12.99 -10.29 -0.20
C ALA A 10 12.00 -10.82 -1.25
N LEU A 11 11.04 -11.65 -0.83
CA LEU A 11 9.99 -12.17 -1.70
C LEU A 11 9.10 -11.06 -2.25
N ARG A 12 8.79 -10.02 -1.47
CA ARG A 12 8.05 -8.85 -1.98
C ARG A 12 8.85 -8.11 -3.06
N CYS A 13 10.15 -7.94 -2.90
CA CYS A 13 10.99 -7.37 -3.96
C CYS A 13 10.91 -8.20 -5.25
N VAL A 14 10.88 -9.53 -5.13
CA VAL A 14 10.67 -10.43 -6.28
C VAL A 14 9.27 -10.22 -6.89
N PHE A 15 8.22 -10.13 -6.07
CA PHE A 15 6.86 -9.87 -6.54
C PHE A 15 6.78 -8.56 -7.34
N VAL A 16 7.44 -7.49 -6.88
CA VAL A 16 7.51 -6.21 -7.61
C VAL A 16 8.05 -6.40 -9.03
N LEU A 17 9.17 -7.13 -9.18
CA LEU A 17 9.78 -7.37 -10.49
C LEU A 17 8.88 -8.21 -11.40
N VAL A 18 8.25 -9.25 -10.84
CA VAL A 18 7.34 -10.12 -11.61
C VAL A 18 6.07 -9.38 -12.01
N ILE A 19 5.50 -8.55 -11.12
CA ILE A 19 4.35 -7.69 -11.41
C ILE A 19 4.69 -6.75 -12.56
N LEU A 20 5.83 -6.05 -12.47
CA LEU A 20 6.26 -5.12 -13.50
C LEU A 20 6.44 -5.84 -14.85
N TYR A 21 7.11 -6.99 -14.85
CA TYR A 21 7.28 -7.79 -16.07
C TYR A 21 5.93 -8.24 -16.65
N ALA A 22 5.05 -8.83 -15.83
CA ALA A 22 3.76 -9.34 -16.28
C ALA A 22 2.87 -8.22 -16.81
N GLY A 23 2.75 -7.10 -16.09
CA GLY A 23 1.89 -6.00 -16.49
C GLY A 23 2.40 -5.25 -17.71
N VAL A 24 3.72 -5.06 -17.86
CA VAL A 24 4.30 -4.36 -19.01
C VAL A 24 4.31 -5.24 -20.27
N VAL A 25 4.67 -6.53 -20.15
CA VAL A 25 4.88 -7.39 -21.31
C VAL A 25 3.59 -8.06 -21.78
N ARG A 26 2.72 -8.49 -20.87
CA ARG A 26 1.50 -9.26 -21.21
C ARG A 26 0.24 -8.40 -21.36
N GLY A 27 0.33 -7.11 -21.07
CA GLY A 27 -0.81 -6.19 -21.15
C GLY A 27 -1.91 -6.47 -20.12
N PRO A 28 -3.04 -5.75 -20.20
CA PRO A 28 -4.10 -5.84 -19.20
C PRO A 28 -4.86 -7.17 -19.21
N ASP A 29 -5.14 -7.76 -20.38
CA ASP A 29 -6.01 -8.94 -20.48
C ASP A 29 -5.36 -10.19 -19.86
N GLU A 30 -4.07 -10.41 -20.14
CA GLU A 30 -3.34 -11.58 -19.62
C GLU A 30 -2.55 -11.27 -18.34
N GLY A 31 -2.06 -10.04 -18.21
CA GLY A 31 -1.23 -9.62 -17.07
C GLY A 31 -2.02 -9.38 -15.79
N LEU A 32 -3.28 -8.92 -15.88
CA LEU A 32 -4.07 -8.50 -14.72
C LEU A 32 -4.22 -9.59 -13.67
N ALA A 33 -4.48 -10.84 -14.08
CA ALA A 33 -4.63 -11.95 -13.15
C ALA A 33 -3.36 -12.17 -12.32
N VAL A 34 -2.20 -12.18 -12.98
CA VAL A 34 -0.89 -12.34 -12.32
C VAL A 34 -0.60 -11.15 -11.40
N VAL A 35 -0.83 -9.93 -11.88
CA VAL A 35 -0.61 -8.72 -11.09
C VAL A 35 -1.50 -8.69 -9.85
N ALA A 36 -2.78 -9.03 -9.99
CA ALA A 36 -3.74 -9.05 -8.89
C ALA A 36 -3.38 -10.12 -7.84
N GLN A 37 -3.06 -11.34 -8.26
CA GLN A 37 -2.65 -12.42 -7.36
C GLN A 37 -1.38 -12.06 -6.58
N LEU A 38 -0.35 -11.56 -7.28
CA LEU A 38 0.91 -11.17 -6.63
C LEU A 38 0.74 -9.97 -5.71
N THR A 39 -0.16 -9.04 -6.03
CA THR A 39 -0.50 -7.92 -5.15
C THR A 39 -1.16 -8.42 -3.86
N ILE A 40 -2.12 -9.33 -3.96
CA ILE A 40 -2.75 -9.95 -2.78
C ILE A 40 -1.70 -10.69 -1.94
N LEU A 41 -0.84 -11.49 -2.58
CA LEU A 41 0.24 -12.18 -1.88
C LEU A 41 1.21 -11.21 -1.20
N ALA A 42 1.57 -10.10 -1.84
CA ALA A 42 2.42 -9.07 -1.26
C ALA A 42 1.78 -8.43 -0.02
N TRP A 43 0.47 -8.18 -0.04
CA TRP A 43 -0.23 -7.68 1.14
C TRP A 43 -0.29 -8.70 2.28
N VAL A 44 -0.54 -9.98 1.95
CA VAL A 44 -0.54 -11.06 2.94
C VAL A 44 0.84 -11.18 3.59
N THR A 45 1.93 -11.12 2.82
CA THR A 45 3.29 -11.20 3.37
C THR A 45 3.64 -9.99 4.22
N ASP A 46 3.22 -8.76 3.87
CA ASP A 46 3.38 -7.57 4.72
C ASP A 46 2.62 -7.71 6.07
N VAL A 47 1.38 -8.19 6.03
CA VAL A 47 0.60 -8.38 7.26
C VAL A 47 1.22 -9.43 8.18
N LEU A 48 1.84 -10.48 7.62
CA LEU A 48 2.51 -11.54 8.37
C LEU A 48 3.89 -11.14 8.88
N ASP A 49 4.63 -10.27 8.17
CA ASP A 49 5.98 -9.86 8.57
C ASP A 49 5.97 -9.11 9.92
N GLY A 50 5.04 -8.18 10.11
CA GLY A 50 4.94 -7.39 11.36
C GLY A 50 4.84 -8.24 12.65
N PRO A 51 3.88 -9.18 12.77
CA PRO A 51 3.80 -10.10 13.91
C PRO A 51 5.03 -11.01 14.06
N LEU A 52 5.62 -11.47 12.96
CA LEU A 52 6.84 -12.30 12.99
C LEU A 52 8.03 -11.51 13.51
N ALA A 53 8.20 -10.26 13.07
CA ALA A 53 9.23 -9.36 13.54
C ALA A 53 9.06 -8.96 15.02
N ARG A 54 7.82 -8.82 15.52
CA ARG A 54 7.54 -8.52 16.94
C ARG A 54 7.72 -9.71 17.88
N ARG A 55 7.53 -10.94 17.39
CA ARG A 55 7.81 -12.18 18.14
C ARG A 55 9.29 -12.53 18.17
N ALA A 56 10.06 -11.86 17.35
CA ALA A 56 11.48 -12.04 17.21
C ALA A 56 12.25 -11.21 18.26
N LEU A 57 13.07 -11.88 19.07
CA LEU A 57 13.94 -11.26 20.08
C LEU A 57 15.06 -10.36 19.51
N HIS A 58 15.18 -10.27 18.18
CA HIS A 58 16.25 -9.55 17.50
C HIS A 58 15.72 -8.68 16.35
N PRO A 59 16.27 -7.46 16.16
CA PRO A 59 15.89 -6.58 15.06
C PRO A 59 16.15 -7.25 13.70
N THR A 60 15.22 -7.04 12.76
CA THR A 60 15.34 -7.51 11.37
C THR A 60 16.34 -6.64 10.61
N ARG A 61 17.24 -7.24 9.82
CA ARG A 61 18.24 -6.49 9.05
C ARG A 61 17.63 -5.82 7.81
N LEU A 62 16.54 -6.38 7.28
CA LEU A 62 15.84 -5.89 6.10
C LEU A 62 14.61 -5.04 6.42
N GLY A 63 14.40 -4.62 7.67
CA GLY A 63 13.26 -3.75 8.03
C GLY A 63 13.24 -2.41 7.28
N TRP A 64 14.39 -1.91 6.81
CA TRP A 64 14.46 -0.71 5.95
C TRP A 64 14.01 -0.98 4.50
N CYS A 65 14.09 -2.24 4.04
CA CYS A 65 13.61 -2.64 2.72
C CYS A 65 12.09 -2.79 2.66
N ASP A 66 11.41 -2.81 3.80
CA ASP A 66 9.94 -2.87 3.88
C ASP A 66 9.30 -1.69 3.12
N LEU A 67 9.76 -0.47 3.44
CA LEU A 67 9.32 0.74 2.75
C LEU A 67 9.70 0.73 1.25
N VAL A 68 10.88 0.20 0.92
CA VAL A 68 11.34 0.11 -0.48
C VAL A 68 10.48 -0.87 -1.27
N ALA A 69 10.07 -1.99 -0.66
CA ALA A 69 9.20 -2.99 -1.28
C ALA A 69 7.79 -2.42 -1.52
N ASP A 70 7.22 -1.72 -0.55
CA ASP A 70 5.88 -1.11 -0.67
C ASP A 70 5.85 0.01 -1.72
N LEU A 71 6.90 0.85 -1.75
CA LEU A 71 7.06 1.86 -2.79
C LEU A 71 7.32 1.21 -4.16
N GLY A 72 8.13 0.16 -4.21
CA GLY A 72 8.38 -0.63 -5.42
C GLY A 72 7.08 -1.22 -5.98
N LEU A 73 6.24 -1.79 -5.12
CA LEU A 73 4.94 -2.34 -5.50
C LEU A 73 4.02 -1.24 -6.04
N THR A 74 3.95 -0.10 -5.35
CA THR A 74 3.18 1.07 -5.81
C THR A 74 3.68 1.54 -7.19
N LEU A 75 4.99 1.67 -7.39
CA LEU A 75 5.57 2.13 -8.65
C LEU A 75 5.34 1.11 -9.78
N ALA A 76 5.43 -0.18 -9.49
CA ALA A 76 5.15 -1.23 -10.46
C ALA A 76 3.67 -1.19 -10.90
N LEU A 77 2.73 -1.06 -9.97
CA LEU A 77 1.31 -0.92 -10.28
C LEU A 77 1.01 0.38 -11.04
N ALA A 78 1.60 1.50 -10.64
CA ALA A 78 1.45 2.77 -11.35
C ALA A 78 1.97 2.67 -12.79
N THR A 79 3.09 1.98 -13.00
CA THR A 79 3.65 1.73 -14.33
C THR A 79 2.73 0.83 -15.16
N CYS A 80 2.16 -0.22 -14.57
CA CYS A 80 1.15 -1.05 -15.23
C CYS A 80 -0.04 -0.20 -15.68
N LEU A 81 -0.59 0.66 -14.81
CA LEU A 81 -1.71 1.54 -15.13
C LEU A 81 -1.40 2.54 -16.25
N VAL A 82 -0.16 3.05 -16.32
CA VAL A 82 0.28 3.93 -17.41
C VAL A 82 0.42 3.16 -18.72
N VAL A 83 1.04 1.98 -18.70
CA VAL A 83 1.23 1.15 -19.89
C VAL A 83 -0.10 0.65 -20.44
N TRP A 84 -1.05 0.33 -19.57
CA TRP A 84 -2.42 -0.03 -19.95
C TRP A 84 -3.27 1.18 -20.37
N LYS A 85 -2.69 2.38 -20.39
CA LYS A 85 -3.33 3.65 -20.78
C LYS A 85 -4.53 4.04 -19.91
N VAL A 86 -4.60 3.52 -18.69
CA VAL A 86 -5.64 3.87 -17.72
C VAL A 86 -5.35 5.22 -17.07
N LEU A 87 -4.08 5.45 -16.72
CA LEU A 87 -3.63 6.73 -16.16
C LEU A 87 -2.64 7.42 -17.10
N PRO A 88 -2.77 8.74 -17.32
CA PRO A 88 -1.78 9.47 -18.09
C PRO A 88 -0.48 9.59 -17.31
N LEU A 89 0.66 9.36 -17.98
CA LEU A 89 2.00 9.41 -17.37
C LEU A 89 2.24 10.72 -16.63
N LEU A 90 1.78 11.85 -17.18
CA LEU A 90 1.94 13.16 -16.55
C LEU A 90 1.24 13.26 -15.19
N LEU A 91 0.07 12.64 -15.04
CA LEU A 91 -0.66 12.64 -13.76
C LEU A 91 0.09 11.78 -12.73
N VAL A 92 0.58 10.61 -13.13
CA VAL A 92 1.36 9.74 -12.24
C VAL A 92 2.68 10.40 -11.84
N ALA A 93 3.45 10.91 -12.79
CA ALA A 93 4.71 11.59 -12.54
C ALA A 93 4.51 12.85 -11.69
N GLY A 94 3.53 13.69 -12.04
CA GLY A 94 3.17 14.88 -11.26
C GLY A 94 2.73 14.53 -9.84
N GLY A 95 1.90 13.50 -9.69
CA GLY A 95 1.45 12.99 -8.39
C GLY A 95 2.60 12.50 -7.52
N LEU A 96 3.56 11.75 -8.08
CA LEU A 96 4.76 11.30 -7.36
C LEU A 96 5.66 12.47 -6.95
N VAL A 97 5.86 13.45 -7.83
CA VAL A 97 6.64 14.66 -7.50
C VAL A 97 5.96 15.46 -6.39
N LEU A 98 4.64 15.66 -6.46
CA LEU A 98 3.87 16.35 -5.43
C LEU A 98 3.87 15.59 -4.11
N ALA A 99 3.75 14.26 -4.13
CA ALA A 99 3.84 13.43 -2.93
C ALA A 99 5.23 13.55 -2.28
N GLY A 100 6.31 13.47 -3.08
CA GLY A 100 7.68 13.62 -2.60
C GLY A 100 7.98 15.02 -2.05
N LEU A 101 7.52 16.07 -2.73
CA LEU A 101 7.59 17.44 -2.24
C LEU A 101 6.78 17.62 -0.95
N GLY A 102 5.59 17.03 -0.86
CA GLY A 102 4.76 17.04 0.33
C GLY A 102 5.46 16.40 1.52
N VAL A 103 6.09 15.23 1.34
CA VAL A 103 6.90 14.59 2.40
C VAL A 103 8.02 15.53 2.86
N ARG A 104 8.72 16.18 1.92
CA ARG A 104 9.83 17.09 2.24
C ARG A 104 9.37 18.37 2.94
N LEU A 105 8.26 18.96 2.51
CA LEU A 105 7.75 20.22 3.03
C LEU A 105 7.11 20.04 4.41
N PHE A 106 6.27 19.02 4.56
CA PHE A 106 5.50 18.79 5.77
C PHE A 106 6.17 17.85 6.77
N HIS A 107 7.30 17.22 6.42
CA HIS A 107 7.98 16.21 7.24
C HIS A 107 7.03 15.09 7.71
N ALA A 108 6.03 14.78 6.88
CA ALA A 108 4.97 13.82 7.17
C ALA A 108 4.83 12.83 6.01
N MET A 109 4.49 11.57 6.33
CA MET A 109 4.33 10.51 5.32
C MET A 109 2.96 10.50 4.65
N ALA A 110 1.99 11.26 5.17
CA ALA A 110 0.62 11.31 4.67
C ALA A 110 0.51 11.59 3.16
N PRO A 111 1.24 12.56 2.57
CA PRO A 111 1.18 12.78 1.12
C PRO A 111 1.58 11.54 0.30
N LEU A 112 2.60 10.82 0.77
CA LEU A 112 3.05 9.58 0.13
C LEU A 112 2.05 8.44 0.31
N GLN A 113 1.52 8.27 1.53
CA GLN A 113 0.48 7.27 1.82
C GLN A 113 -0.78 7.51 0.99
N PHE A 114 -1.19 8.77 0.83
CA PHE A 114 -2.31 9.14 -0.03
C PHE A 114 -2.02 8.77 -1.49
N GLY A 115 -0.83 9.10 -2.01
CA GLY A 115 -0.42 8.73 -3.37
C GLY A 115 -0.43 7.21 -3.59
N MET A 116 0.12 6.44 -2.65
CA MET A 116 0.07 4.98 -2.69
C MET A 116 -1.37 4.46 -2.71
N GLY A 117 -2.22 4.97 -1.81
CA GLY A 117 -3.64 4.60 -1.75
C GLY A 117 -4.40 4.90 -3.04
N MET A 118 -4.13 6.04 -3.68
CA MET A 118 -4.72 6.39 -4.98
C MET A 118 -4.31 5.41 -6.09
N VAL A 119 -3.05 4.97 -6.12
CA VAL A 119 -2.58 3.97 -7.10
C VAL A 119 -3.27 2.62 -6.86
N TYR A 120 -3.32 2.14 -5.62
CA TYR A 120 -4.03 0.90 -5.30
C TYR A 120 -5.52 0.98 -5.63
N GLY A 121 -6.18 2.10 -5.28
CA GLY A 121 -7.58 2.34 -5.61
C GLY A 121 -7.83 2.33 -7.11
N ALA A 122 -7.01 3.05 -7.89
CA ALA A 122 -7.09 3.05 -9.35
C ALA A 122 -6.89 1.64 -9.93
N PHE A 123 -5.92 0.87 -9.40
CA PHE A 123 -5.69 -0.51 -9.82
C PHE A 123 -6.90 -1.42 -9.53
N ILE A 124 -7.49 -1.34 -8.34
CA ILE A 124 -8.70 -2.12 -8.00
C ILE A 124 -9.86 -1.77 -8.91
N LEU A 125 -10.10 -0.48 -9.18
CA LEU A 125 -11.16 -0.04 -10.08
C LEU A 125 -10.91 -0.52 -11.52
N THR A 126 -9.66 -0.47 -11.98
CA THR A 126 -9.26 -1.00 -13.28
C THR A 126 -9.53 -2.50 -13.37
N ALA A 127 -9.10 -3.25 -12.35
CA ALA A 127 -9.35 -4.68 -12.27
C ALA A 127 -10.84 -4.98 -12.31
N TRP A 128 -11.66 -4.19 -11.62
CA TRP A 128 -13.11 -4.33 -11.62
C TRP A 128 -13.74 -4.08 -13.00
N GLN A 129 -13.21 -3.12 -13.76
CA GLN A 129 -13.71 -2.78 -15.09
C GLN A 129 -13.33 -3.82 -16.15
N ILE A 130 -12.11 -4.36 -16.08
CA ILE A 130 -11.57 -5.30 -17.07
C ILE A 130 -12.01 -6.74 -16.76
N ALA A 131 -11.83 -7.18 -15.52
CA ALA A 131 -12.14 -8.53 -15.06
C ALA A 131 -12.74 -8.49 -13.64
N PRO A 132 -14.07 -8.36 -13.50
CA PRO A 132 -14.75 -8.13 -12.21
C PRO A 132 -14.46 -9.18 -11.13
N GLU A 133 -14.10 -10.41 -11.52
CA GLU A 133 -13.59 -11.43 -10.58
C GLU A 133 -12.33 -11.00 -9.85
N TRP A 134 -11.35 -10.40 -10.53
CA TRP A 134 -10.12 -9.90 -9.92
C TRP A 134 -10.35 -8.64 -9.11
N GLY A 135 -11.25 -7.75 -9.56
CA GLY A 135 -11.70 -6.62 -8.75
C GLY A 135 -12.31 -7.07 -7.41
N ARG A 136 -13.22 -8.04 -7.43
CA ARG A 136 -13.81 -8.65 -6.23
C ARG A 136 -12.77 -9.35 -5.37
N ALA A 137 -11.83 -10.08 -5.97
CA ALA A 137 -10.75 -10.75 -5.24
C ALA A 137 -9.85 -9.74 -4.51
N LEU A 138 -9.48 -8.62 -5.14
CA LEU A 138 -8.68 -7.57 -4.53
C LEU A 138 -9.41 -6.88 -3.37
N VAL A 139 -10.68 -6.50 -3.57
CA VAL A 139 -11.51 -5.89 -2.51
C VAL A 139 -11.67 -6.87 -1.34
N SER A 140 -11.94 -8.14 -1.63
CA SER A 140 -12.03 -9.19 -0.61
C SER A 140 -10.69 -9.41 0.10
N GLY A 141 -9.57 -9.31 -0.62
CA GLY A 141 -8.23 -9.37 -0.07
C GLY A 141 -7.99 -8.23 0.93
N VAL A 142 -8.28 -6.98 0.56
CA VAL A 142 -8.20 -5.83 1.48
C VAL A 142 -9.09 -6.04 2.69
N GLY A 143 -10.35 -6.44 2.48
CA GLY A 143 -11.30 -6.72 3.57
C GLY A 143 -10.80 -7.80 4.52
N LEU A 144 -10.27 -8.91 3.98
CA LEU A 144 -9.68 -9.99 4.78
C LEU A 144 -8.49 -9.50 5.61
N LEU A 145 -7.61 -8.68 5.04
CA LEU A 145 -6.44 -8.14 5.76
C LEU A 145 -6.86 -7.21 6.91
N VAL A 146 -7.88 -6.38 6.68
CA VAL A 146 -8.48 -5.54 7.73
C VAL A 146 -9.08 -6.41 8.83
N LEU A 147 -9.77 -7.50 8.49
CA LEU A 147 -10.36 -8.43 9.46
C LEU A 147 -9.29 -9.23 10.23
N LEU A 148 -8.20 -9.62 9.58
CA LEU A 148 -7.10 -10.35 10.22
C LEU A 148 -6.28 -9.46 11.15
N ASN A 149 -6.20 -8.15 10.87
CA ASN A 149 -5.41 -7.22 11.66
C ASN A 149 -6.11 -5.85 11.86
N PRO A 150 -7.26 -5.82 12.55
CA PRO A 150 -8.09 -4.61 12.68
C PRO A 150 -7.37 -3.52 13.45
N ARG A 151 -6.54 -3.89 14.42
CA ARG A 151 -5.71 -2.93 15.18
C ARG A 151 -4.70 -2.21 14.28
N ARG A 152 -3.99 -2.94 13.40
CA ARG A 152 -3.03 -2.32 12.46
C ARG A 152 -3.75 -1.44 11.45
N ALA A 153 -4.86 -1.91 10.90
CA ALA A 153 -5.68 -1.12 9.97
C ALA A 153 -6.14 0.19 10.61
N TRP A 154 -6.66 0.13 11.84
CA TRP A 154 -7.07 1.32 12.59
C TRP A 154 -5.88 2.26 12.85
N GLN A 155 -4.74 1.73 13.30
CA GLN A 155 -3.52 2.52 13.51
C GLN A 155 -3.05 3.24 12.25
N GLN A 156 -3.09 2.57 11.09
CA GLN A 156 -2.73 3.19 9.81
C GLN A 156 -3.69 4.32 9.45
N VAL A 157 -5.00 4.11 9.60
CA VAL A 157 -6.02 5.14 9.33
C VAL A 157 -5.88 6.32 10.29
N THR A 158 -5.81 6.08 11.60
CA THR A 158 -5.65 7.16 12.60
C THR A 158 -4.32 7.88 12.45
N GLY A 159 -3.24 7.16 12.13
CA GLY A 159 -1.92 7.74 11.90
C GLY A 159 -1.92 8.67 10.69
N PHE A 160 -2.55 8.25 9.59
CA PHE A 160 -2.77 9.08 8.41
C PHE A 160 -3.59 10.33 8.76
N LEU A 161 -4.75 10.17 9.41
CA LEU A 161 -5.62 11.29 9.76
C LEU A 161 -4.94 12.29 10.71
N ASN A 162 -4.15 11.81 11.67
CA ASN A 162 -3.38 12.68 12.57
C ASN A 162 -2.33 13.50 11.81
N GLN A 163 -1.64 12.89 10.83
CA GLN A 163 -0.68 13.60 9.99
C GLN A 163 -1.38 14.64 9.09
N VAL A 164 -2.55 14.31 8.54
CA VAL A 164 -3.37 15.26 7.76
C VAL A 164 -3.85 16.42 8.64
N ALA A 165 -4.30 16.15 9.86
CA ALA A 165 -4.72 17.19 10.80
C ALA A 165 -3.57 18.15 11.14
N LEU A 166 -2.36 17.62 11.33
CA LEU A 166 -1.15 18.39 11.57
C LEU A 166 -0.80 19.29 10.37
N ILE A 167 -0.88 18.76 9.14
CA ILE A 167 -0.68 19.52 7.89
C ILE A 167 -1.72 20.65 7.76
N LEU A 168 -2.97 20.38 8.13
CA LEU A 168 -4.06 21.35 8.06
C LEU A 168 -4.08 22.34 9.25
N GLY A 169 -3.11 22.27 10.17
CA GLY A 169 -3.03 23.16 11.33
C GLY A 169 -4.15 22.96 12.36
N ARG A 170 -4.87 21.84 12.31
CA ARG A 170 -5.88 21.49 13.33
C ARG A 170 -5.21 20.71 14.45
N ALA A 171 -5.36 21.18 15.69
CA ALA A 171 -4.85 20.46 16.86
C ALA A 171 -5.45 19.05 16.92
N PRO A 172 -4.66 17.99 17.22
CA PRO A 172 -5.09 16.59 17.18
C PRO A 172 -6.09 16.16 18.29
N SER A 173 -6.82 17.10 18.88
CA SER A 173 -7.49 16.91 20.18
C SER A 173 -9.03 16.83 20.13
N GLU A 174 -9.67 17.10 18.99
CA GLU A 174 -11.15 17.08 18.94
C GLU A 174 -11.73 15.75 18.46
N VAL A 175 -11.01 14.97 17.65
CA VAL A 175 -11.55 13.72 17.09
C VAL A 175 -11.62 12.60 18.14
N VAL A 176 -10.71 12.58 19.13
CA VAL A 176 -10.68 11.57 20.19
C VAL A 176 -11.67 11.86 21.33
N ARG A 177 -12.02 13.14 21.58
CA ARG A 177 -12.94 13.51 22.67
C ARG A 177 -14.41 13.19 22.40
N VAL A 178 -14.79 12.95 21.15
CA VAL A 178 -16.17 12.58 20.81
C VAL A 178 -16.45 11.11 21.16
N GLU A 179 -15.43 10.25 21.11
CA GLU A 179 -15.58 8.82 21.45
C GLU A 179 -15.69 8.58 22.96
N GLU A 180 -14.99 9.36 23.79
CA GLU A 180 -15.12 9.28 25.27
C GLU A 180 -16.41 9.88 25.82
N ARG A 181 -17.14 10.71 25.06
CA ARG A 181 -18.41 11.31 25.48
C ARG A 181 -19.66 10.54 25.04
N GLY A 182 -19.53 9.52 24.19
CA GLY A 182 -20.63 8.67 23.74
C GLY A 182 -20.78 7.34 24.49
N ALA A 183 -19.88 7.06 25.45
CA ALA A 183 -19.82 5.81 26.20
C ALA A 183 -20.25 5.95 27.68
N ASN A 184 -20.90 7.05 28.05
CA ASN A 184 -21.53 7.25 29.37
C ASN A 184 -23.04 7.38 29.23
#